data_AF-A0A0H5Q5J0-F1
#
_entry.id   AF-A0A0H5Q5J0-F1
#
_cell.length_a   1.000
_cell.length_b   1.000
_cell.length_c   1.000
_cell.angle_alpha   90.00
_cell.angle_beta   90.00
_cell.angle_gamma   90.00
#
_symmetry.space_group_name_H-M   'P 1'
#
loop_
_entity.id
_entity.type
_entity.pdbx_description
1 polymer ?
#
loop_
_entity_poly.entity_id
_entity_poly.type
_entity_poly.pdbx_seq_one_letter_code
_entity_poly.pdbx_strand_id
1 'polypeptide(L)'
;MADEKHLLIQASGSYSNAAFDDEIWAVTLRCNLTFGNIDPYGTLPNQWTVEEDAIARTETNFTITGNWVCKQLADFFHVDDWMNDYVAPSFEAWLDQTNIGGFAQLDTLKVSPIGSPSGKAIPLAGQSQGSPILLTYTGTKPSGGGASVGTLPLQNSVVASHRTPQLGRKGRGRMYLPAAISGSLDTHAKLSPTAQTAILTAQVALMEGLSFDGVGVNLWSLRPIVTGAPYVTYGRIDEVRVGEVVDTQRRRRNSENEAYESMATSY
;
A
#
# COMPACT_ATOMS: atom_id res chain seq x y z
N MET A 1 -15.09 0.97 24.67
CA MET A 1 -15.02 1.10 23.20
C MET A 1 -13.82 0.32 22.74
N ALA A 2 -13.94 -0.33 21.59
CA ALA A 2 -12.90 -1.16 21.02
C ALA A 2 -11.79 -0.21 20.50
N ASP A 3 -10.62 -0.18 21.17
CA ASP A 3 -9.48 0.73 20.91
C ASP A 3 -8.47 0.07 19.97
N GLU A 4 -8.97 -0.71 19.01
CA GLU A 4 -8.11 -1.36 18.03
C GLU A 4 -7.55 -0.35 17.03
N LYS A 5 -6.34 -0.62 16.59
CA LYS A 5 -5.54 0.29 15.78
C LYS A 5 -4.81 -0.47 14.68
N HIS A 6 -4.48 0.21 13.60
CA HIS A 6 -3.65 -0.28 12.51
C HIS A 6 -3.01 0.88 11.77
N LEU A 7 -2.09 0.59 10.85
CA LEU A 7 -1.48 1.61 9.99
C LEU A 7 -2.16 1.64 8.63
N LEU A 8 -2.28 2.82 8.05
CA LEU A 8 -2.68 3.05 6.66
C LEU A 8 -1.50 3.70 5.94
N ILE A 9 -0.99 3.01 4.92
CA ILE A 9 -0.05 3.57 3.95
C ILE A 9 -0.84 4.13 2.78
N GLN A 10 -0.49 5.33 2.33
CA GLN A 10 -0.93 5.89 1.06
C GLN A 10 0.29 6.28 0.24
N ALA A 11 0.47 5.63 -0.92
CA ALA A 11 1.39 6.07 -1.94
C ALA A 11 0.63 6.92 -2.95
N SER A 12 1.18 8.08 -3.31
CA SER A 12 0.58 8.93 -4.33
C SER A 12 1.64 9.64 -5.15
N GLY A 13 1.24 10.02 -6.36
CA GLY A 13 2.15 10.69 -7.25
C GLY A 13 1.48 11.25 -8.49
N SER A 14 2.29 11.96 -9.26
CA SER A 14 1.90 12.71 -10.46
C SER A 14 2.30 11.95 -11.72
N TYR A 15 1.99 12.55 -12.85
CA TYR A 15 2.41 12.09 -14.16
C TYR A 15 3.33 13.13 -14.81
N SER A 16 4.51 12.70 -15.29
CA SER A 16 5.48 13.58 -15.95
C SER A 16 5.10 14.00 -17.37
N ASN A 17 4.05 13.39 -17.94
CA ASN A 17 3.51 13.76 -19.24
C ASN A 17 2.64 15.02 -19.09
N ALA A 18 2.95 16.07 -19.84
CA ALA A 18 2.23 17.34 -19.83
C ALA A 18 0.73 17.22 -20.17
N ALA A 19 0.28 16.11 -20.78
CA ALA A 19 -1.14 15.86 -20.99
C ALA A 19 -1.91 15.46 -19.71
N PHE A 20 -1.20 15.15 -18.62
CA PHE A 20 -1.71 14.58 -17.38
C PHE A 20 -1.14 15.29 -16.14
N ASP A 21 -0.61 16.50 -16.29
CA ASP A 21 0.09 17.24 -15.24
C ASP A 21 -0.79 17.60 -14.02
N ASP A 22 -2.10 17.77 -14.24
CA ASP A 22 -3.10 17.99 -13.19
C ASP A 22 -3.60 16.70 -12.50
N GLU A 23 -3.20 15.52 -12.99
CA GLU A 23 -3.73 14.24 -12.54
C GLU A 23 -2.81 13.58 -11.49
N ILE A 24 -3.44 12.99 -10.47
CA ILE A 24 -2.74 12.34 -9.36
C ILE A 24 -3.25 10.92 -9.24
N TRP A 25 -2.33 9.96 -9.19
CA TRP A 25 -2.65 8.59 -8.78
C TRP A 25 -2.42 8.41 -7.28
N ALA A 26 -3.21 7.54 -6.68
CA ALA A 26 -3.03 7.15 -5.29
C ALA A 26 -3.47 5.71 -5.06
N VAL A 27 -2.68 4.97 -4.28
CA VAL A 27 -2.99 3.62 -3.79
C VAL A 27 -2.84 3.57 -2.28
N THR A 28 -3.60 2.69 -1.64
CA THR A 28 -3.56 2.55 -0.18
C THR A 28 -3.45 1.10 0.24
N LEU A 29 -2.66 0.85 1.28
CA LEU A 29 -2.52 -0.43 1.95
C LEU A 29 -2.72 -0.27 3.45
N ARG A 30 -3.27 -1.30 4.09
CA ARG A 30 -3.39 -1.34 5.55
C ARG A 30 -2.41 -2.36 6.09
N CYS A 31 -1.81 -2.05 7.24
CA CYS A 31 -0.87 -2.92 7.92
C CYS A 31 -1.26 -3.12 9.39
N ASN A 32 -1.19 -4.36 9.87
CA ASN A 32 -1.24 -4.67 11.28
C ASN A 32 0.16 -4.47 11.87
N LEU A 33 0.28 -3.59 12.86
CA LEU A 33 1.47 -3.43 13.70
C LEU A 33 1.17 -4.05 15.07
N THR A 34 1.92 -5.06 15.47
CA THR A 34 1.74 -5.74 16.76
C THR A 34 3.09 -5.85 17.46
N PHE A 35 3.21 -5.49 18.74
CA PHE A 35 4.38 -5.89 19.51
C PHE A 35 4.17 -7.32 20.03
N GLY A 36 4.85 -8.25 19.38
CA GLY A 36 4.71 -9.69 19.51
C GLY A 36 4.46 -10.37 18.17
N ASN A 37 3.89 -11.58 18.25
CA ASN A 37 3.53 -12.36 17.06
C ASN A 37 2.25 -11.83 16.42
N ILE A 38 2.17 -11.90 15.09
CA ILE A 38 0.97 -11.57 14.32
C ILE A 38 0.21 -12.84 13.96
N ASP A 39 -1.07 -12.88 14.32
CA ASP A 39 -1.98 -13.93 13.85
C ASP A 39 -2.35 -13.73 12.38
N PRO A 40 -2.64 -14.81 11.61
CA PRO A 40 -3.08 -14.68 10.22
C PRO A 40 -4.44 -13.98 10.06
N TYR A 41 -5.28 -13.99 11.09
CA TYR A 41 -6.55 -13.27 11.15
C TYR A 41 -6.99 -13.13 12.60
N GLY A 42 -7.76 -12.10 12.90
CA GLY A 42 -8.24 -11.91 14.27
C GLY A 42 -8.74 -10.50 14.54
N THR A 43 -8.68 -10.12 15.81
CA THR A 43 -8.96 -8.76 16.29
C THR A 43 -7.72 -7.91 16.10
N LEU A 44 -7.90 -6.69 15.59
CA LEU A 44 -6.81 -5.73 15.45
C LEU A 44 -6.20 -5.39 16.82
N PRO A 45 -4.90 -5.06 16.86
CA PRO A 45 -4.18 -4.78 18.11
C PRO A 45 -4.71 -3.53 18.79
N ASN A 46 -4.68 -3.52 20.12
CA ASN A 46 -5.01 -2.36 20.95
C ASN A 46 -3.92 -2.01 21.98
N GLN A 47 -2.81 -2.74 21.96
CA GLN A 47 -1.77 -2.73 22.99
C GLN A 47 -0.73 -1.60 22.87
N TRP A 48 -0.79 -0.82 21.79
CA TRP A 48 0.12 0.32 21.57
C TRP A 48 -0.64 1.65 21.50
N THR A 49 0.10 2.72 21.77
CA THR A 49 -0.37 4.11 21.76
C THR A 49 0.42 4.94 20.76
N VAL A 50 -0.17 6.04 20.30
CA VAL A 50 0.51 7.06 19.50
C VAL A 50 1.02 8.12 20.48
N GLU A 51 2.33 8.29 20.57
CA GLU A 51 2.98 9.29 21.43
C GLU A 51 3.67 10.35 20.57
N GLU A 52 3.88 11.54 21.15
CA GLU A 52 4.56 12.64 20.48
C GLU A 52 6.04 12.30 20.27
N ASP A 53 6.51 12.43 19.04
CA ASP A 53 7.91 12.27 18.68
C ASP A 53 8.22 13.06 17.40
N ALA A 54 9.07 14.08 17.50
CA ALA A 54 9.32 14.99 16.39
C ALA A 54 10.25 14.32 15.35
N ILE A 55 9.74 14.14 14.13
CA ILE A 55 10.46 13.51 13.03
C ILE A 55 10.78 14.56 11.97
N ALA A 56 12.07 14.72 11.67
CA ALA A 56 12.58 15.57 10.60
C ALA A 56 13.87 14.94 10.03
N ARG A 57 13.70 13.98 9.12
CA ARG A 57 14.79 13.25 8.47
C ARG A 57 14.96 13.72 7.03
N THR A 58 16.21 13.85 6.59
CA THR A 58 16.54 14.22 5.21
C THR A 58 17.48 13.16 4.64
N GLU A 59 17.05 12.54 3.55
CA GLU A 59 17.85 11.64 2.74
C GLU A 59 18.21 12.31 1.40
N THR A 60 18.98 11.62 0.57
CA THR A 60 19.44 12.19 -0.71
C THR A 60 18.28 12.52 -1.65
N ASN A 61 17.25 11.67 -1.71
CA ASN A 61 16.14 11.80 -2.68
C ASN A 61 14.80 12.19 -2.04
N PHE A 62 14.68 12.17 -0.72
CA PHE A 62 13.43 12.45 -0.02
C PHE A 62 13.64 13.00 1.38
N THR A 63 12.60 13.59 1.95
CA THR A 63 12.53 13.97 3.36
C THR A 63 11.40 13.22 4.04
N ILE A 64 11.54 12.90 5.33
CA ILE A 64 10.50 12.34 6.17
C ILE A 64 10.18 13.32 7.29
N THR A 65 8.90 13.68 7.41
CA THR A 65 8.41 14.63 8.41
C THR A 65 7.23 14.06 9.15
N GLY A 66 7.14 14.34 10.45
CA GLY A 66 6.12 13.78 11.31
C GLY A 66 6.28 14.23 12.75
N ASN A 67 5.36 13.79 13.60
CA ASN A 67 5.33 14.20 14.99
C ASN A 67 4.86 13.09 15.94
N TRP A 68 4.94 11.83 15.53
CA TRP A 68 4.52 10.73 16.38
C TRP A 68 5.34 9.44 16.21
N VAL A 69 5.28 8.61 17.24
CA VAL A 69 5.81 7.24 17.29
C VAL A 69 4.73 6.29 17.83
N CYS A 70 4.77 5.02 17.43
CA CYS A 70 3.96 3.98 18.07
C CYS A 70 4.75 3.36 19.23
N LYS A 71 4.13 3.24 20.40
CA LYS A 71 4.82 2.73 21.59
C LYS A 71 3.99 1.66 22.31
N GLN A 72 4.69 0.67 22.85
CA GLN A 72 4.15 -0.26 23.83
C GLN A 72 5.18 -0.46 24.94
N LEU A 73 4.81 -0.09 26.18
CA LEU A 73 5.73 -0.14 27.33
C LEU A 73 7.03 0.62 27.06
N ALA A 74 8.16 -0.09 26.96
CA ALA A 74 9.48 0.47 26.69
C ALA A 74 9.88 0.37 25.20
N ASP A 75 9.07 -0.30 24.39
CA ASP A 75 9.36 -0.55 22.98
C ASP A 75 8.74 0.52 22.09
N PHE A 76 9.48 0.90 21.05
CA PHE A 76 9.09 1.92 20.09
C PHE A 76 9.12 1.34 18.67
N PHE A 77 8.15 1.75 17.87
CA PHE A 77 8.14 1.55 16.43
C PHE A 77 8.32 2.92 15.77
N HIS A 78 9.55 3.20 15.36
CA HIS A 78 9.93 4.39 14.62
C HIS A 78 9.49 4.24 13.16
N VAL A 79 8.41 4.95 12.82
CA VAL A 79 7.75 4.80 11.52
C VAL A 79 8.60 5.39 10.41
N ASP A 80 9.41 6.41 10.70
CA ASP A 80 10.36 6.99 9.77
C ASP A 80 11.47 6.02 9.38
N ASP A 81 12.01 5.25 10.33
CA ASP A 81 12.95 4.16 10.04
C ASP A 81 12.29 3.09 9.16
N TRP A 82 11.09 2.63 9.53
CA TRP A 82 10.36 1.66 8.70
C TRP A 82 10.02 2.23 7.30
N MET A 83 9.68 3.52 7.21
CA MET A 83 9.41 4.18 5.94
C MET A 83 10.66 4.25 5.06
N ASN A 84 11.82 4.56 5.64
CA ASN A 84 13.09 4.62 4.94
C ASN A 84 13.56 3.25 4.47
N ASP A 85 13.51 2.24 5.35
CA ASP A 85 14.16 0.96 5.13
C ASP A 85 13.28 -0.05 4.39
N TYR A 86 11.95 0.06 4.54
CA TYR A 86 10.99 -0.92 4.01
C TYR A 86 10.00 -0.28 3.04
N VAL A 87 9.29 0.79 3.45
CA VAL A 87 8.18 1.33 2.65
C VAL A 87 8.65 1.97 1.35
N ALA A 88 9.61 2.90 1.41
CA ALA A 88 10.11 3.57 0.21
C ALA A 88 10.73 2.57 -0.79
N PRO A 89 11.71 1.71 -0.41
CA PRO A 89 12.29 0.75 -1.33
C PRO A 89 11.27 -0.20 -1.96
N SER A 90 10.27 -0.64 -1.18
CA SER A 90 9.24 -1.56 -1.68
C SER A 90 8.31 -0.89 -2.70
N PHE A 91 7.89 0.36 -2.46
CA PHE A 91 7.06 1.11 -3.40
C PHE A 91 7.84 1.56 -4.64
N GLU A 92 9.13 1.87 -4.50
CA GLU A 92 10.03 2.16 -5.61
C GLU A 92 10.15 0.95 -6.55
N ALA A 93 10.48 -0.22 -6.01
CA ALA A 93 10.59 -1.46 -6.78
C ALA A 93 9.26 -1.92 -7.39
N TRP A 94 8.15 -1.67 -6.70
CA TRP A 94 6.81 -1.93 -7.22
C TRP A 94 6.40 -0.96 -8.33
N LEU A 95 6.82 0.30 -8.27
CA LEU A 95 6.53 1.28 -9.31
C LEU A 95 7.37 1.01 -10.56
N ASP A 96 8.64 0.62 -10.41
CA ASP A 96 9.60 0.32 -11.49
C ASP A 96 9.25 -0.94 -12.32
N GLN A 97 8.00 -1.37 -12.31
CA GLN A 97 7.53 -2.48 -13.10
C GLN A 97 7.23 -2.04 -14.52
N THR A 98 7.55 -2.92 -15.47
CA THR A 98 7.40 -2.66 -16.90
C THR A 98 5.96 -2.43 -17.35
N ASN A 99 4.97 -2.82 -16.54
CA ASN A 99 3.55 -2.64 -16.86
C ASN A 99 2.96 -1.31 -16.35
N ILE A 100 3.69 -0.58 -15.50
CA ILE A 100 3.31 0.76 -15.06
C ILE A 100 4.00 1.77 -15.97
N GLY A 101 3.23 2.69 -16.55
CA GLY A 101 3.77 3.65 -17.51
C GLY A 101 4.88 4.52 -16.91
N GLY A 102 5.97 4.73 -17.65
CA GLY A 102 7.17 5.44 -17.16
C GLY A 102 7.00 6.93 -16.90
N PHE A 103 5.80 7.47 -17.13
CA PHE A 103 5.42 8.82 -16.73
C PHE A 103 4.78 8.86 -15.34
N ALA A 104 4.30 7.74 -14.78
CA ALA A 104 3.85 7.70 -13.40
C ALA A 104 5.06 7.91 -12.48
N GLN A 105 5.01 8.93 -11.63
CA GLN A 105 6.06 9.24 -10.66
C GLN A 105 5.53 9.04 -9.24
N LEU A 106 6.37 8.60 -8.31
CA LEU A 106 6.05 8.57 -6.89
C LEU A 106 6.46 9.90 -6.24
N ASP A 107 5.49 10.65 -5.71
CA ASP A 107 5.75 11.94 -5.07
C ASP A 107 5.83 11.83 -3.55
N THR A 108 4.90 11.06 -2.98
CA THR A 108 4.76 10.98 -1.52
C THR A 108 4.35 9.60 -1.05
N LEU A 109 4.88 9.22 0.12
CA LEU A 109 4.37 8.12 0.93
C LEU A 109 3.87 8.70 2.25
N LYS A 110 2.66 8.32 2.65
CA LYS A 110 2.04 8.76 3.90
C LYS A 110 1.71 7.55 4.75
N VAL A 111 2.05 7.60 6.03
CA VAL A 111 1.63 6.60 7.02
C VAL A 111 0.76 7.29 8.07
N SER A 112 -0.39 6.70 8.36
CA SER A 112 -1.32 7.21 9.38
C SER A 112 -1.73 6.10 10.34
N PRO A 113 -1.73 6.34 11.67
CA PRO A 113 -2.31 5.42 12.63
C PRO A 113 -3.82 5.59 12.57
N ILE A 114 -4.57 4.50 12.36
CA ILE A 114 -6.02 4.51 12.20
C ILE A 114 -6.67 3.83 13.39
N GLY A 115 -7.69 4.47 13.97
CA GLY A 115 -8.40 3.95 15.15
C GLY A 115 -9.81 3.42 14.84
N SER A 116 -10.15 2.30 15.47
CA SER A 116 -11.51 1.78 15.61
C SER A 116 -12.38 2.69 16.50
N PRO A 117 -13.72 2.71 16.32
CA PRO A 117 -14.47 2.20 15.18
C PRO A 117 -14.49 3.19 13.99
N SER A 118 -13.90 4.38 14.19
CA SER A 118 -14.08 5.53 13.31
C SER A 118 -13.42 5.35 11.93
N GLY A 119 -12.34 4.57 11.86
CA GLY A 119 -11.51 4.48 10.66
C GLY A 119 -10.76 5.77 10.34
N LYS A 120 -10.68 6.71 11.30
CA LYS A 120 -9.99 7.98 11.16
C LYS A 120 -8.57 7.90 11.72
N ALA A 121 -7.73 8.83 11.28
CA ALA A 121 -6.40 8.99 11.85
C ALA A 121 -6.50 9.33 13.34
N ILE A 122 -5.69 8.67 14.16
CA ILE A 122 -5.64 8.86 15.61
C ILE A 122 -4.93 10.20 15.87
N PRO A 123 -5.56 11.16 16.57
CA PRO A 123 -4.91 12.41 16.95
C PRO A 123 -3.90 12.17 18.07
N LEU A 124 -2.82 12.96 18.04
CA LEU A 124 -1.94 13.11 19.20
C LEU A 124 -2.68 13.81 20.35
N ALA A 125 -2.19 13.62 21.57
CA ALA A 125 -2.71 14.33 22.74
C ALA A 125 -2.68 15.85 22.50
N GLY A 126 -3.83 16.51 22.70
CA GLY A 126 -3.97 17.96 22.45
C GLY A 126 -4.23 18.36 20.99
N GLN A 127 -4.19 17.42 20.02
CA GLN A 127 -4.57 17.68 18.64
C GLN A 127 -6.01 17.22 18.37
N SER A 128 -6.72 17.95 17.49
CA SER A 128 -8.09 17.61 17.09
C SER A 128 -8.15 16.67 15.88
N GLN A 129 -7.02 16.47 15.18
CA GLN A 129 -6.90 15.63 13.99
C GLN A 129 -5.60 14.83 14.06
N GLY A 130 -5.63 13.60 13.53
CA GLY A 130 -4.41 12.81 13.33
C GLY A 130 -3.54 13.39 12.23
N SER A 131 -2.25 13.47 12.49
CA SER A 131 -1.25 13.95 11.54
C SER A 131 -0.53 12.73 10.93
N PRO A 132 -0.43 12.61 9.59
CA PRO A 132 0.35 11.54 8.98
C PRO A 132 1.85 11.80 9.15
N ILE A 133 2.66 10.73 9.13
CA ILE A 133 4.08 10.84 8.79
C ILE A 133 4.17 10.85 7.27
N LEU A 134 4.89 11.83 6.74
CA LEU A 134 4.98 12.12 5.32
C LEU A 134 6.42 11.99 4.86
N LEU A 135 6.66 11.07 3.93
CA LEU A 135 7.83 11.03 3.09
C LEU A 135 7.52 11.75 1.78
N THR A 136 8.33 12.74 1.42
CA THR A 136 8.20 13.51 0.17
C THR A 136 9.47 13.37 -0.64
N TYR A 137 9.35 12.91 -1.89
CA TYR A 137 10.49 12.90 -2.82
C TYR A 137 10.83 14.32 -3.25
N THR A 138 12.04 14.76 -2.90
CA THR A 138 12.57 16.10 -3.14
C THR A 138 13.63 16.13 -4.24
N GLY A 139 14.27 14.98 -4.50
CA GLY A 139 15.25 14.79 -5.57
C GLY A 139 14.64 14.11 -6.79
N THR A 140 15.36 13.13 -7.35
CA THR A 140 14.84 12.32 -8.45
C THR A 140 13.69 11.46 -7.95
N LYS A 141 12.51 11.65 -8.55
CA LYS A 141 11.32 10.86 -8.23
C LYS A 141 11.41 9.48 -8.87
N PRO A 142 11.11 8.39 -8.14
CA PRO A 142 10.91 7.08 -8.72
C PRO A 142 9.82 7.13 -9.79
N SER A 143 9.99 6.41 -10.88
CA SER A 143 9.04 6.37 -11.99
C SER A 143 8.64 4.96 -12.36
N GLY A 144 7.56 4.82 -13.14
CA GLY A 144 7.18 3.56 -13.76
C GLY A 144 8.32 2.94 -14.57
N GLY A 145 8.44 1.61 -14.57
CA GLY A 145 9.44 0.89 -15.37
C GLY A 145 9.02 0.64 -16.82
N GLY A 146 7.76 0.93 -17.16
CA GLY A 146 7.20 0.76 -18.49
C GLY A 146 7.54 1.89 -19.45
N ALA A 147 7.17 1.72 -20.72
CA ALA A 147 7.39 2.75 -21.73
C ALA A 147 6.66 4.07 -21.38
N SER A 148 7.27 5.20 -21.73
CA SER A 148 6.68 6.54 -21.57
C SER A 148 5.70 6.92 -22.69
N VAL A 149 5.30 5.96 -23.53
CA VAL A 149 4.38 6.14 -24.66
C VAL A 149 3.34 5.03 -24.70
N GLY A 150 2.19 5.32 -25.32
CA GLY A 150 1.15 4.34 -25.60
C GLY A 150 0.50 3.80 -24.32
N THR A 151 -0.15 4.66 -23.55
CA THR A 151 -0.80 4.27 -22.30
C THR A 151 -2.29 4.23 -22.40
N LEU A 152 -2.88 3.43 -21.51
CA LEU A 152 -4.32 3.40 -21.39
C LEU A 152 -4.79 4.74 -20.79
N PRO A 153 -6.00 5.20 -21.13
CA PRO A 153 -6.61 6.35 -20.48
C PRO A 153 -6.53 6.21 -18.96
N LEU A 154 -6.31 7.29 -18.21
CA LEU A 154 -6.12 7.23 -16.75
C LEU A 154 -7.34 6.68 -16.00
N GLN A 155 -8.52 6.69 -16.63
CA GLN A 155 -9.72 6.05 -16.10
C GLN A 155 -9.64 4.52 -16.14
N ASN A 156 -8.70 3.94 -16.88
CA ASN A 156 -8.51 2.51 -17.01
C ASN A 156 -7.37 2.05 -16.09
N SER A 157 -7.61 1.00 -15.31
CA SER A 157 -6.65 0.50 -14.33
C SER A 157 -6.67 -1.02 -14.28
N VAL A 158 -5.47 -1.61 -14.20
CA VAL A 158 -5.32 -3.01 -13.82
C VAL A 158 -5.54 -3.13 -12.32
N VAL A 159 -6.24 -4.18 -11.88
CA VAL A 159 -6.58 -4.38 -10.48
C VAL A 159 -5.80 -5.54 -9.90
N ALA A 160 -4.98 -5.25 -8.88
CA ALA A 160 -4.46 -6.27 -7.99
C ALA A 160 -5.48 -6.57 -6.89
N SER A 161 -5.94 -7.81 -6.81
CA SER A 161 -6.84 -8.30 -5.77
C SER A 161 -6.06 -8.99 -4.66
N HIS A 162 -6.35 -8.64 -3.42
CA HIS A 162 -5.77 -9.28 -2.24
C HIS A 162 -6.77 -10.25 -1.62
N ARG A 163 -6.28 -11.41 -1.18
CA ARG A 163 -7.08 -12.46 -0.54
C ARG A 163 -6.49 -12.81 0.82
N THR A 164 -7.39 -13.05 1.76
CA THR A 164 -7.06 -13.51 3.11
C THR A 164 -7.73 -14.86 3.38
N PRO A 165 -7.33 -15.58 4.44
CA PRO A 165 -8.04 -16.79 4.90
C PRO A 165 -9.49 -16.54 5.30
N GLN A 166 -9.87 -15.27 5.52
CA GLN A 166 -11.21 -14.92 5.98
C GLN A 166 -12.23 -15.07 4.85
N LEU A 167 -13.26 -15.89 5.10
CA LEU A 167 -14.35 -16.09 4.16
C LEU A 167 -15.18 -14.82 3.94
N GLY A 168 -15.65 -14.64 2.71
CA GLY A 168 -16.58 -13.59 2.33
C GLY A 168 -15.91 -12.28 1.92
N ARG A 169 -16.69 -11.19 1.88
CA ARG A 169 -16.25 -9.88 1.36
C ARG A 169 -15.18 -9.21 2.22
N LYS A 170 -15.13 -9.54 3.51
CA LYS A 170 -14.18 -8.94 4.47
C LYS A 170 -12.74 -9.40 4.25
N GLY A 171 -12.54 -10.58 3.68
CA GLY A 171 -11.21 -11.10 3.33
C GLY A 171 -10.72 -10.74 1.93
N ARG A 172 -11.26 -9.67 1.33
CA ARG A 172 -10.96 -9.29 -0.06
C ARG A 172 -10.57 -7.82 -0.13
N GLY A 173 -9.33 -7.56 -0.51
CA GLY A 173 -8.81 -6.23 -0.82
C GLY A 173 -8.69 -6.03 -2.33
N ARG A 174 -8.63 -4.77 -2.77
CA ARG A 174 -8.32 -4.39 -4.16
C ARG A 174 -7.46 -3.14 -4.17
N MET A 175 -6.47 -3.14 -5.06
CA MET A 175 -5.66 -1.99 -5.40
C MET A 175 -5.76 -1.74 -6.90
N TYR A 176 -6.19 -0.54 -7.26
CA TYR A 176 -6.20 -0.06 -8.65
C TYR A 176 -4.82 0.51 -8.93
N LEU A 177 -4.10 -0.09 -9.87
CA LEU A 177 -2.75 0.31 -10.19
C LEU A 177 -2.72 1.62 -10.99
N PRO A 178 -1.59 2.36 -10.98
CA PRO A 178 -1.38 3.50 -11.86
C PRO A 178 -1.51 3.10 -13.34
N ALA A 179 -1.54 4.11 -14.21
CA ALA A 179 -1.79 3.95 -15.63
C ALA A 179 -0.93 2.85 -16.27
N ALA A 180 -1.60 1.81 -16.78
CA ALA A 180 -0.94 0.70 -17.46
C ALA A 180 -0.56 1.09 -18.90
N ILE A 181 0.47 0.43 -19.43
CA ILE A 181 0.84 0.62 -20.84
C ILE A 181 0.01 -0.28 -21.76
N SER A 182 -0.31 0.22 -22.96
CA SER A 182 -1.05 -0.53 -23.99
C SER A 182 -0.31 -1.78 -24.45
N GLY A 183 1.02 -1.78 -24.40
CA GLY A 183 1.86 -2.94 -24.73
C GLY A 183 1.69 -4.13 -23.77
N SER A 184 1.05 -3.93 -22.62
CA SER A 184 0.69 -5.02 -21.70
C SER A 184 -0.54 -5.81 -22.17
N LEU A 185 -1.31 -5.27 -23.13
CA LEU A 185 -2.53 -5.89 -23.65
C LEU A 185 -2.27 -6.80 -24.85
N ASP A 186 -3.07 -7.86 -24.96
CA ASP A 186 -3.13 -8.74 -26.11
C ASP A 186 -4.03 -8.18 -27.22
N THR A 187 -4.20 -8.96 -28.30
CA THR A 187 -5.04 -8.58 -29.45
C THR A 187 -6.53 -8.46 -29.12
N HIS A 188 -6.97 -8.92 -27.95
CA HIS A 188 -8.36 -8.85 -27.46
C HIS A 188 -8.55 -7.75 -26.41
N ALA A 189 -7.57 -6.85 -26.24
CA ALA A 189 -7.57 -5.81 -25.22
C ALA A 189 -7.64 -6.35 -23.77
N LYS A 190 -7.09 -7.55 -23.55
CA LYS A 190 -6.92 -8.18 -22.25
C LYS A 190 -5.46 -8.14 -21.83
N LEU A 191 -5.19 -8.11 -20.54
CA LEU A 191 -3.84 -8.17 -20.02
C LEU A 191 -3.20 -9.52 -20.37
N SER A 192 -2.07 -9.51 -21.06
CA SER A 192 -1.37 -10.75 -21.42
C SER A 192 -0.97 -11.55 -20.16
N PRO A 193 -0.88 -12.90 -20.23
CA PRO A 193 -0.43 -13.71 -19.09
C PRO A 193 0.95 -13.30 -18.55
N THR A 194 1.86 -12.88 -19.44
CA THR A 194 3.18 -12.36 -19.06
C THR A 194 3.06 -11.07 -18.24
N ALA A 195 2.20 -10.13 -18.67
CA ALA A 195 1.96 -8.91 -17.93
C ALA A 195 1.26 -9.17 -16.58
N GLN A 196 0.28 -10.10 -16.54
CA GLN A 196 -0.35 -10.54 -15.30
C GLN A 196 0.69 -11.08 -14.30
N THR A 197 1.56 -11.97 -14.76
CA THR A 197 2.62 -12.57 -13.92
C THR A 197 3.59 -11.52 -13.39
N ALA A 198 4.02 -10.57 -14.22
CA ALA A 198 4.94 -9.52 -13.80
C ALA A 198 4.32 -8.61 -12.72
N ILE A 199 3.07 -8.17 -12.93
CA ILE A 199 2.33 -7.37 -11.94
C ILE A 199 2.13 -8.17 -10.64
N LEU A 200 1.78 -9.45 -10.77
CA LEU A 200 1.56 -10.34 -9.64
C LEU A 200 2.82 -10.49 -8.79
N THR A 201 3.96 -10.79 -9.41
CA THR A 201 5.26 -10.89 -8.73
C THR A 201 5.62 -9.60 -8.01
N ALA A 202 5.45 -8.45 -8.67
CA ALA A 202 5.75 -7.16 -8.08
C ALA A 202 4.85 -6.82 -6.90
N GLN A 203 3.56 -7.17 -7.00
CA GLN A 203 2.60 -6.94 -5.93
C GLN A 203 2.89 -7.83 -4.72
N VAL A 204 3.31 -9.09 -4.92
CA VAL A 204 3.77 -9.97 -3.85
C VAL A 204 5.03 -9.41 -3.20
N ALA A 205 6.03 -9.01 -4.00
CA ALA A 205 7.25 -8.37 -3.51
C ALA A 205 6.97 -7.09 -2.72
N LEU A 206 5.98 -6.28 -3.12
CA LEU A 206 5.53 -5.12 -2.35
C LEU A 206 4.97 -5.55 -0.99
N MET A 207 4.13 -6.58 -0.93
CA MET A 207 3.59 -7.01 0.36
C MET A 207 4.72 -7.53 1.27
N GLU A 208 5.63 -8.32 0.72
CA GLU A 208 6.74 -8.95 1.45
C GLU A 208 7.76 -7.93 1.92
N GLY A 209 8.11 -6.96 1.07
CA GLY A 209 9.01 -5.87 1.43
C GLY A 209 8.45 -4.91 2.48
N LEU A 210 7.12 -4.81 2.61
CA LEU A 210 6.50 -4.06 3.71
C LEU A 210 6.51 -4.83 5.04
N SER A 211 6.66 -6.15 4.99
CA SER A 211 6.53 -7.02 6.16
C SER A 211 7.81 -7.07 6.98
N PHE A 212 7.65 -7.20 8.29
CA PHE A 212 8.76 -7.35 9.21
C PHE A 212 8.36 -8.26 10.36
N ASP A 213 9.25 -9.18 10.74
CA ASP A 213 9.15 -9.94 11.98
C ASP A 213 10.21 -9.47 12.96
N GLY A 214 9.75 -9.01 14.11
CA GLY A 214 10.63 -8.69 15.22
C GLY A 214 11.42 -9.92 15.66
N VAL A 215 12.74 -9.83 15.60
CA VAL A 215 13.66 -10.83 16.15
C VAL A 215 14.55 -10.17 17.20
N GLY A 216 14.77 -10.86 18.32
CA GLY A 216 15.66 -10.40 19.38
C GLY A 216 15.11 -9.19 20.13
N VAL A 217 15.76 -8.03 19.97
CA VAL A 217 15.45 -6.79 20.71
C VAL A 217 14.28 -5.99 20.09
N ASN A 218 13.99 -6.21 18.80
CA ASN A 218 12.83 -5.62 18.17
C ASN A 218 11.63 -6.51 18.44
N LEU A 219 10.74 -6.04 19.32
CA LEU A 219 9.57 -6.82 19.74
C LEU A 219 8.33 -6.55 18.88
N TRP A 220 8.44 -5.77 17.80
CA TRP A 220 7.32 -5.48 16.90
C TRP A 220 7.40 -6.27 15.60
N SER A 221 6.22 -6.66 15.13
CA SER A 221 6.00 -7.29 13.83
C SER A 221 5.00 -6.45 13.05
N LEU A 222 5.12 -6.47 11.72
CA LEU A 222 4.24 -5.74 10.82
C LEU A 222 3.87 -6.62 9.62
N ARG A 223 2.58 -6.60 9.25
CA ARG A 223 2.06 -7.34 8.07
C ARG A 223 1.00 -6.55 7.31
N PRO A 224 0.98 -6.56 5.98
CA PRO A 224 -0.15 -6.12 5.18
C PRO A 224 -1.41 -6.92 5.46
N ILE A 225 -2.55 -6.23 5.55
CA ILE A 225 -3.84 -6.80 5.93
C ILE A 225 -4.98 -6.26 5.08
N VAL A 226 -6.08 -7.01 5.07
CA VAL A 226 -7.41 -6.52 4.72
C VAL A 226 -8.21 -6.29 6.00
N THR A 227 -8.75 -5.08 6.14
CA THR A 227 -9.73 -4.74 7.18
C THR A 227 -10.72 -3.70 6.64
N GLY A 228 -11.89 -3.61 7.27
CA GLY A 228 -12.95 -2.68 6.92
C GLY A 228 -13.83 -2.38 8.13
N ALA A 229 -14.71 -1.38 7.99
CA ALA A 229 -15.61 -0.96 9.08
C ALA A 229 -16.32 -2.15 9.74
N PRO A 230 -16.34 -2.23 11.09
CA PRO A 230 -15.96 -1.18 12.04
C PRO A 230 -14.46 -1.11 12.40
N TYR A 231 -13.56 -1.72 11.62
CA TYR A 231 -12.11 -1.70 11.88
C TYR A 231 -11.71 -2.37 13.20
N VAL A 232 -12.39 -3.47 13.54
CA VAL A 232 -12.11 -4.27 14.74
C VAL A 232 -11.36 -5.56 14.38
N THR A 233 -11.57 -6.10 13.18
CA THR A 233 -10.98 -7.38 12.76
C THR A 233 -10.16 -7.23 11.50
N TYR A 234 -9.21 -8.12 11.27
CA TYR A 234 -8.40 -8.17 10.06
C TYR A 234 -8.20 -9.60 9.57
N GLY A 235 -7.76 -9.70 8.31
CA GLY A 235 -7.08 -10.89 7.79
C GLY A 235 -5.78 -10.48 7.11
N ARG A 236 -4.72 -11.25 7.32
CA ARG A 236 -3.45 -11.14 6.61
C ARG A 236 -3.65 -11.47 5.14
N ILE A 237 -2.99 -10.71 4.27
CA ILE A 237 -3.01 -10.96 2.82
C ILE A 237 -2.08 -12.15 2.56
N ASP A 238 -2.66 -13.31 2.25
CA ASP A 238 -1.91 -14.56 2.00
C ASP A 238 -1.76 -14.85 0.49
N GLU A 239 -2.57 -14.20 -0.35
CA GLU A 239 -2.57 -14.41 -1.78
C GLU A 239 -2.91 -13.11 -2.52
N VAL A 240 -2.19 -12.88 -3.61
CA VAL A 240 -2.45 -11.83 -4.59
C VAL A 240 -3.02 -12.47 -5.85
N ARG A 241 -3.98 -11.80 -6.49
CA ARG A 241 -4.48 -12.17 -7.82
C ARG A 241 -4.48 -10.97 -8.74
N VAL A 242 -4.14 -11.18 -9.98
CA VAL A 242 -4.27 -10.18 -11.05
C VAL A 242 -5.16 -10.77 -12.11
N GLY A 243 -6.20 -10.03 -12.49
CA GLY A 243 -7.12 -10.45 -13.53
C GLY A 243 -6.71 -9.92 -14.90
N GLU A 244 -7.20 -10.58 -15.95
CA GLU A 244 -6.89 -10.19 -17.33
C GLU A 244 -7.67 -8.95 -17.81
N VAL A 245 -8.60 -8.44 -17.02
CA VAL A 245 -9.52 -7.36 -17.44
C VAL A 245 -9.09 -6.01 -16.85
N VAL A 246 -9.02 -4.98 -17.72
CA VAL A 246 -8.67 -3.61 -17.32
C VAL A 246 -9.89 -2.84 -16.82
N ASP A 247 -10.10 -2.67 -15.52
CA ASP A 247 -11.28 -1.98 -15.02
C ASP A 247 -11.34 -0.48 -15.34
N THR A 248 -12.56 0.05 -15.47
CA THR A 248 -12.78 1.51 -15.48
C THR A 248 -13.00 2.01 -14.06
N GLN A 249 -12.11 2.86 -13.58
CA GLN A 249 -12.24 3.54 -12.30
C GLN A 249 -13.55 4.35 -12.32
N ARG A 250 -14.44 4.11 -11.35
CA ARG A 250 -15.79 4.69 -11.20
C ARG A 250 -16.95 4.01 -11.94
N ARG A 251 -16.78 2.86 -12.59
CA ARG A 251 -17.93 2.07 -13.09
C ARG A 251 -17.74 0.58 -12.84
N ARG A 252 -18.79 -0.07 -12.31
CA ARG A 252 -18.82 -1.54 -12.19
C ARG A 252 -19.20 -2.08 -13.57
N ARG A 253 -18.30 -2.87 -14.13
CA ARG A 253 -18.43 -3.47 -15.45
C ARG A 253 -19.61 -4.46 -15.50
N ASN A 254 -20.15 -4.68 -16.71
CA ASN A 254 -20.94 -5.88 -17.00
C ASN A 254 -20.09 -7.12 -16.68
N SER A 255 -20.73 -8.19 -16.20
CA SER A 255 -20.08 -9.40 -15.68
C SER A 255 -19.40 -10.21 -16.79
N GLU A 256 -18.26 -9.74 -17.30
CA GLU A 256 -17.39 -10.55 -18.15
C GLU A 256 -16.66 -11.60 -17.32
N ASN A 257 -16.47 -12.78 -17.91
CA ASN A 257 -15.69 -13.83 -17.28
C ASN A 257 -14.20 -13.46 -17.35
N GLU A 258 -13.54 -13.47 -16.20
CA GLU A 258 -12.16 -13.00 -16.04
C GLU A 258 -11.26 -14.17 -15.61
N ALA A 259 -10.21 -14.43 -16.39
CA ALA A 259 -9.11 -15.28 -15.96
C ALA A 259 -8.19 -14.52 -14.98
N TYR A 260 -7.64 -15.25 -14.00
CA TYR A 260 -6.76 -14.70 -12.98
C TYR A 260 -5.48 -15.51 -12.88
N GLU A 261 -4.35 -14.81 -12.80
CA GLU A 261 -3.12 -15.35 -12.22
C GLU A 261 -3.12 -15.12 -10.71
N SER A 262 -2.60 -16.08 -9.93
CA SER A 262 -2.59 -16.02 -8.46
C SER A 262 -1.25 -16.48 -7.89
N MET A 263 -0.77 -15.82 -6.84
CA MET A 263 0.49 -16.13 -6.17
C MET A 263 0.34 -15.93 -4.66
N ALA A 264 0.88 -16.88 -3.90
CA ALA A 264 0.92 -16.81 -2.44
C ALA A 264 2.08 -15.91 -1.98
N THR A 265 1.87 -15.23 -0.85
CA THR A 265 2.92 -14.47 -0.15
C THR A 265 3.62 -15.38 0.86
N SER A 266 4.93 -15.21 1.07
CA SER A 266 5.76 -16.16 1.84
C SER A 266 6.31 -15.63 3.18
N TYR A 267 5.71 -14.61 3.78
CA TYR A 267 6.21 -14.03 5.03
C TYR A 267 6.32 -15.01 6.19
#